data_AF-A0A937UKT7-F1
#
_entry.id   AF-A0A937UKT7-F1
#
_cell.length_a   1.000
_cell.length_b   1.000
_cell.length_c   1.000
_cell.angle_alpha   90.00
_cell.angle_beta   90.00
_cell.angle_gamma   90.00
#
_symmetry.space_group_name_H-M   'P 1'
#
loop_
_entity.id
_entity.type
_entity.pdbx_description
1 polymer ?
#
loop_
_entity_poly.entity_id
_entity_poly.type
_entity_poly.pdbx_seq_one_letter_code
_entity_poly.pdbx_strand_id
1 'polypeptide(L)'
;MVQHLGGTVLPLVRRIVRGLGLKPTGFELSVTNLGAASTLDVGLEVSGFSADAAVTLAALSAALKLPLPQDAIVTGHVASPEGELRPVRSIPRKLAAAAANEGVRRFVCPALDADRSVEELAPNEWQRIADATSGERGNVRIIAVTDIAELLSAVVDDEALVRAALSSGFFGHETDGCNGSPADRAIASLAARHEERFLGVVDAHLLAGRVPDVHALLRLRCRFQCQRRRYPSGLGRHLLELMSSLPPALRRIKGWFPLVPLAQCLRLCTLAARGDHEDVQRLLDAVHGRLPARDSPARTRGEAPSPPASAAAAVDAVIAEISAETLAEGIGLPIDSARAAYVLPDATIDSYDDFHELIVGFHLALLRRTSVPLDPADSHGAAAEAYALLERAFADHGGPEAAWAEARHGTRGGARFVLDAMTEQLKSEHRARHVGRVLKEAVDPLDWDERVAFMAALLERLAPHLPAGLRSAPPERFARHYEAIARAYVRSLDPVTQLLRRL
;
A
#
# COMPACT_ATOMS: atom_id res chain seq x y z
N MET A 1 -8.55 -38.99 0.23
CA MET A 1 -8.88 -37.61 -0.17
C MET A 1 -10.25 -37.17 0.36
N VAL A 2 -11.37 -37.78 -0.04
CA VAL A 2 -12.73 -37.35 0.35
C VAL A 2 -12.93 -37.22 1.87
N GLN A 3 -12.51 -38.21 2.65
CA GLN A 3 -12.59 -38.15 4.12
C GLN A 3 -11.81 -36.98 4.71
N HIS A 4 -10.62 -36.69 4.18
CA HIS A 4 -9.79 -35.57 4.63
C HIS A 4 -10.41 -34.22 4.26
N LEU A 5 -10.94 -34.08 3.03
CA LEU A 5 -11.66 -32.87 2.63
C LEU A 5 -12.88 -32.62 3.53
N GLY A 6 -13.63 -33.67 3.86
CA GLY A 6 -14.79 -33.59 4.76
C GLY A 6 -14.44 -33.30 6.23
N GLY A 7 -13.31 -33.84 6.71
CA GLY A 7 -12.88 -33.72 8.11
C GLY A 7 -12.03 -32.49 8.44
N THR A 8 -11.33 -31.93 7.45
CA THR A 8 -10.35 -30.85 7.67
C THR A 8 -10.63 -29.62 6.82
N VAL A 9 -10.63 -29.76 5.49
CA VAL A 9 -10.74 -28.61 4.57
C VAL A 9 -12.11 -27.93 4.64
N LEU A 10 -13.21 -28.67 4.52
CA LEU A 10 -14.55 -28.07 4.56
C LEU A 10 -14.90 -27.46 5.93
N PRO A 11 -14.54 -28.07 7.07
CA PRO A 11 -14.67 -27.41 8.38
C PRO A 11 -13.92 -26.08 8.48
N LEU A 12 -12.68 -26.02 7.97
CA LEU A 12 -11.91 -24.76 7.91
C LEU A 12 -12.63 -23.70 7.07
N VAL A 13 -13.08 -24.04 5.86
CA VAL A 13 -13.84 -23.11 4.99
C VAL A 13 -15.09 -22.60 5.70
N ARG A 14 -15.86 -23.51 6.33
CA ARG A 14 -17.07 -23.14 7.07
C ARG A 14 -16.76 -22.23 8.26
N ARG A 15 -15.65 -22.46 8.96
CA ARG A 15 -15.20 -21.59 10.05
C ARG A 15 -14.92 -20.19 9.53
N ILE A 16 -14.15 -20.05 8.45
CA ILE A 16 -13.83 -18.75 7.85
C ILE A 16 -15.11 -18.02 7.42
N VAL A 17 -16.01 -18.71 6.70
CA VAL A 17 -17.28 -18.14 6.24
C VAL A 17 -18.15 -17.68 7.43
N ARG A 18 -18.25 -18.48 8.49
CA ARG A 18 -18.98 -18.09 9.72
C ARG A 18 -18.31 -16.92 10.44
N GLY A 19 -16.98 -16.91 10.50
CA GLY A 19 -16.20 -15.83 11.10
C GLY A 19 -16.36 -14.50 10.38
N LEU A 20 -16.81 -14.51 9.12
CA LEU A 20 -17.20 -13.32 8.36
C LEU A 20 -18.70 -12.95 8.50
N GLY A 21 -19.42 -13.60 9.42
CA GLY A 21 -20.84 -13.38 9.67
C GLY A 21 -21.76 -13.93 8.56
N LEU A 22 -21.25 -14.81 7.70
CA LEU A 22 -22.02 -15.38 6.59
C LEU A 22 -22.59 -16.76 6.94
N LYS A 23 -23.70 -17.10 6.29
CA LYS A 23 -24.29 -18.44 6.41
C LYS A 23 -23.42 -19.45 5.64
N PRO A 24 -23.09 -20.62 6.22
CA PRO A 24 -22.39 -21.67 5.52
C PRO A 24 -23.14 -22.13 4.27
N THR A 25 -22.41 -22.33 3.17
CA THR A 25 -22.94 -22.91 1.93
C THR A 25 -22.67 -24.41 1.88
N GLY A 26 -23.56 -25.14 1.19
CA GLY A 26 -23.25 -26.49 0.72
C GLY A 26 -22.27 -26.42 -0.44
N PHE A 27 -21.42 -27.44 -0.59
CA PHE A 27 -20.47 -27.53 -1.70
C PHE A 27 -20.70 -28.83 -2.45
N GLU A 28 -20.74 -28.73 -3.77
CA GLU A 28 -20.57 -29.84 -4.69
C GLU A 28 -19.19 -29.68 -5.32
N LEU A 29 -18.32 -30.67 -5.11
CA LEU A 29 -16.94 -30.61 -5.58
C LEU A 29 -16.77 -31.57 -6.75
N SER A 30 -16.44 -31.02 -7.91
CA SER A 30 -16.03 -31.79 -9.10
C SER A 30 -14.58 -31.47 -9.42
N VAL A 31 -13.78 -32.51 -9.66
CA VAL A 31 -12.36 -32.39 -10.03
C VAL A 31 -12.20 -32.99 -11.41
N THR A 32 -11.84 -32.15 -12.37
CA THR A 32 -11.69 -32.56 -13.78
C THR A 32 -10.34 -32.11 -14.31
N ASN A 33 -9.61 -33.02 -14.97
CA ASN A 33 -8.49 -32.62 -15.81
C ASN A 33 -9.04 -32.26 -17.19
N LEU A 34 -9.20 -30.97 -17.48
CA LEU A 34 -9.84 -30.50 -18.72
C LEU A 34 -9.15 -31.02 -19.98
N GLY A 35 -7.83 -31.17 -19.98
CA GLY A 35 -7.08 -31.69 -21.13
C GLY A 35 -7.29 -33.19 -21.34
N ALA A 36 -7.20 -33.98 -20.26
CA ALA A 36 -7.44 -35.42 -20.35
C ALA A 36 -8.91 -35.71 -20.67
N ALA A 37 -9.85 -35.12 -19.92
CA ALA A 37 -11.28 -35.38 -20.05
C ALA A 37 -11.87 -34.96 -21.41
N SER A 38 -11.29 -33.97 -22.09
CA SER A 38 -11.73 -33.56 -23.43
C SER A 38 -11.21 -34.47 -24.54
N THR A 39 -10.11 -35.21 -24.31
CA THR A 39 -9.42 -35.96 -25.37
C THR A 39 -9.58 -37.47 -25.22
N LEU A 40 -9.63 -37.95 -23.97
CA LEU A 40 -9.69 -39.35 -23.61
C LEU A 40 -10.68 -39.45 -22.44
N ASP A 41 -11.79 -40.17 -22.61
CA ASP A 41 -12.75 -40.47 -21.53
C ASP A 41 -12.13 -41.46 -20.52
N VAL A 42 -11.01 -41.06 -19.93
CA VAL A 42 -10.16 -41.86 -19.06
C VAL A 42 -10.18 -41.19 -17.69
N GLY A 43 -10.80 -41.88 -16.73
CA GLY A 43 -10.73 -41.51 -15.33
C GLY A 43 -9.28 -41.58 -14.84
N LEU A 44 -8.75 -40.46 -14.34
CA LEU A 44 -7.46 -40.41 -13.65
C LEU A 44 -7.69 -40.52 -12.15
N GLU A 45 -7.02 -41.47 -11.50
CA GLU A 45 -7.05 -41.59 -10.05
C GLU A 45 -6.11 -40.54 -9.43
N VAL A 46 -6.69 -39.54 -8.78
CA VAL A 46 -5.93 -38.49 -8.08
C VAL A 46 -5.86 -38.82 -6.59
N SER A 47 -4.65 -38.95 -6.05
CA SER A 47 -4.39 -39.24 -4.64
C SER A 47 -3.42 -38.23 -4.01
N GLY A 48 -3.32 -38.27 -2.68
CA GLY A 48 -2.50 -37.36 -1.88
C GLY A 48 -3.24 -36.12 -1.38
N PHE A 49 -2.47 -35.21 -0.77
CA PHE A 49 -2.98 -34.03 -0.07
C PHE A 49 -2.56 -32.71 -0.71
N SER A 50 -1.82 -32.75 -1.82
CA SER A 50 -1.20 -31.53 -2.33
C SER A 50 -2.13 -30.55 -3.03
N ALA A 51 -3.39 -30.94 -3.19
CA ALA A 51 -4.47 -30.13 -3.73
C ALA A 51 -5.32 -29.46 -2.64
N ASP A 52 -5.11 -29.74 -1.36
CA ASP A 52 -5.97 -29.24 -0.28
C ASP A 52 -6.02 -27.71 -0.25
N ALA A 53 -4.86 -27.06 -0.41
CA ALA A 53 -4.76 -25.60 -0.48
C ALA A 53 -5.58 -25.02 -1.65
N ALA A 54 -5.46 -25.61 -2.84
CA ALA A 54 -6.20 -25.19 -4.03
C ALA A 54 -7.72 -25.42 -3.87
N VAL A 55 -8.12 -26.56 -3.30
CA VAL A 55 -9.53 -26.87 -2.99
C VAL A 55 -10.09 -25.91 -1.94
N THR A 56 -9.30 -25.54 -0.93
CA THR A 56 -9.69 -24.56 0.09
C THR A 56 -9.96 -23.20 -0.53
N LEU A 57 -9.06 -22.71 -1.40
CA LEU A 57 -9.24 -21.46 -2.13
C LEU A 57 -10.47 -21.51 -3.05
N ALA A 58 -10.67 -22.59 -3.80
CA ALA A 58 -11.84 -22.75 -4.67
C ALA A 58 -13.16 -22.75 -3.88
N ALA A 59 -13.20 -23.42 -2.73
CA ALA A 59 -14.36 -23.43 -1.86
C ALA A 59 -14.63 -22.05 -1.24
N LEU A 60 -13.59 -21.33 -0.78
CA LEU A 60 -13.72 -19.94 -0.33
C LEU A 60 -14.16 -19.00 -1.46
N SER A 61 -13.63 -19.19 -2.67
CA SER A 61 -14.02 -18.45 -3.87
C SER A 61 -15.52 -18.58 -4.14
N ALA A 62 -16.03 -19.81 -4.13
CA ALA A 62 -17.45 -20.09 -4.33
C ALA A 62 -18.32 -19.51 -3.19
N ALA A 63 -17.91 -19.68 -1.93
CA ALA A 63 -18.69 -19.22 -0.77
C ALA A 63 -18.73 -17.69 -0.65
N LEU A 64 -17.62 -17.02 -0.94
CA LEU A 64 -17.46 -15.58 -0.77
C LEU A 64 -17.68 -14.78 -2.06
N LYS A 65 -17.91 -15.46 -3.20
CA LYS A 65 -17.88 -14.86 -4.55
C LYS A 65 -16.57 -14.11 -4.78
N LEU A 66 -15.47 -14.71 -4.34
CA LEU A 66 -14.14 -14.13 -4.37
C LEU A 66 -13.43 -14.55 -5.65
N PRO A 67 -13.23 -13.66 -6.65
CA PRO A 67 -12.50 -14.01 -7.85
C PRO A 67 -11.07 -14.41 -7.50
N LEU A 68 -10.63 -15.57 -7.99
CA LEU A 68 -9.24 -15.99 -7.87
C LEU A 68 -8.49 -15.65 -9.14
N PRO A 69 -7.24 -15.18 -9.03
CA PRO A 69 -6.41 -14.93 -10.20
C PRO A 69 -6.10 -16.23 -10.94
N GLN A 70 -6.05 -16.15 -12.27
CA GLN A 70 -5.77 -17.29 -13.13
C GLN A 70 -4.27 -17.45 -13.44
N ASP A 71 -3.43 -16.53 -12.97
CA ASP A 71 -1.98 -16.55 -13.14
C ASP A 71 -1.24 -17.17 -11.94
N ALA A 72 -1.97 -17.78 -11.00
CA ALA A 72 -1.43 -18.38 -9.79
C ALA A 72 -1.67 -19.89 -9.76
N ILE A 73 -0.61 -20.65 -9.52
CA ILE A 73 -0.69 -22.08 -9.20
C ILE A 73 -0.41 -22.27 -7.70
N VAL A 74 -1.25 -23.05 -7.05
CA VAL A 74 -1.18 -23.30 -5.60
C VAL A 74 -1.05 -24.79 -5.34
N THR A 75 -0.13 -25.16 -4.45
CA THR A 75 -0.03 -26.52 -3.91
C THR A 75 0.19 -26.46 -2.41
N GLY A 76 -0.31 -27.46 -1.68
CA GLY A 76 -0.09 -27.56 -0.23
C GLY A 76 -1.09 -28.49 0.44
N HIS A 77 -0.68 -29.07 1.56
CA HIS A 77 -1.54 -29.89 2.43
C HIS A 77 -2.08 -29.03 3.56
N VAL A 78 -3.40 -29.03 3.78
CA VAL A 78 -4.03 -28.37 4.93
C VAL A 78 -4.09 -29.38 6.07
N ALA A 79 -3.10 -29.31 6.97
CA ALA A 79 -2.89 -30.36 7.97
C ALA A 79 -3.88 -30.30 9.14
N SER A 80 -4.49 -29.14 9.38
CA SER A 80 -5.38 -28.92 10.52
C SER A 80 -6.62 -28.11 10.15
N PRO A 81 -7.74 -28.26 10.89
CA PRO A 81 -8.90 -27.39 10.74
C PRO A 81 -8.64 -25.94 11.18
N GLU A 82 -7.47 -25.67 11.79
CA GLU A 82 -6.95 -24.34 12.09
C GLU A 82 -6.24 -23.68 10.91
N GLY A 83 -5.96 -24.43 9.83
CA GLY A 83 -5.43 -23.88 8.58
C GLY A 83 -3.91 -23.88 8.46
N GLU A 84 -3.20 -24.74 9.19
CA GLU A 84 -1.76 -24.95 8.97
C GLU A 84 -1.49 -25.59 7.60
N LEU A 85 -0.48 -25.09 6.89
CA LEU A 85 -0.02 -25.67 5.62
C LEU A 85 1.26 -26.45 5.83
N ARG A 86 1.29 -27.69 5.32
CA ARG A 86 2.47 -28.56 5.38
C ARG A 86 3.07 -28.81 4.00
N PRO A 87 4.40 -28.97 3.90
CA PRO A 87 5.09 -29.33 2.67
C PRO A 87 4.50 -30.56 1.98
N VAL A 88 4.64 -30.57 0.67
CA VAL A 88 4.16 -31.64 -0.19
C VAL A 88 5.28 -32.13 -1.09
N ARG A 89 5.20 -33.39 -1.53
CA ARG A 89 6.23 -33.96 -2.39
C ARG A 89 6.27 -33.29 -3.76
N SER A 90 7.45 -33.34 -4.37
CA SER A 90 7.72 -33.00 -5.78
C SER A 90 7.41 -31.53 -6.14
N ILE A 91 7.63 -30.60 -5.21
CA ILE A 91 7.54 -29.16 -5.48
C ILE A 91 8.39 -28.74 -6.69
N PRO A 92 9.67 -29.18 -6.85
CA PRO A 92 10.47 -28.80 -8.02
C PRO A 92 9.82 -29.17 -9.36
N ARG A 93 9.18 -30.34 -9.44
CA ARG A 93 8.48 -30.78 -10.66
C ARG A 93 7.23 -29.94 -10.93
N LYS A 94 6.49 -29.57 -9.89
CA LYS A 94 5.30 -28.70 -10.01
C LYS A 94 5.68 -27.29 -10.42
N LEU A 95 6.78 -26.78 -9.88
CA LEU A 95 7.34 -25.49 -10.24
C LEU A 95 7.79 -25.47 -11.70
N ALA A 96 8.56 -26.47 -12.15
CA ALA A 96 8.96 -26.58 -13.55
C ALA A 96 7.74 -26.65 -14.50
N ALA A 97 6.70 -27.40 -14.12
CA ALA A 97 5.45 -27.44 -14.89
C ALA A 97 4.71 -26.09 -14.91
N ALA A 98 4.76 -25.34 -13.80
CA ALA A 98 4.20 -24.00 -13.72
C ALA A 98 4.98 -22.99 -14.57
N ALA A 99 6.31 -23.04 -14.52
CA ALA A 99 7.21 -22.18 -15.29
C ALA A 99 7.14 -22.44 -16.80
N ALA A 100 6.81 -23.66 -17.21
CA ALA A 100 6.54 -24.00 -18.62
C ALA A 100 5.20 -23.42 -19.14
N ASN A 101 4.34 -22.87 -18.28
CA ASN A 101 3.07 -22.27 -18.67
C ASN A 101 3.17 -20.74 -18.70
N GLU A 102 3.13 -20.14 -19.90
CA GLU A 102 3.27 -18.69 -20.12
C GLU A 102 2.24 -17.83 -19.36
N GLY A 103 1.08 -18.39 -19.03
CA GLY A 103 0.02 -17.69 -18.28
C GLY A 103 0.29 -17.60 -16.78
N VAL A 104 1.22 -18.39 -16.25
CA VAL A 104 1.49 -18.47 -14.81
C VAL A 104 2.56 -17.46 -14.43
N ARG A 105 2.28 -16.66 -13.41
CA ARG A 105 3.19 -15.65 -12.86
C ARG A 105 3.50 -15.89 -11.39
N ARG A 106 2.68 -16.68 -10.70
CA ARG A 106 2.82 -16.96 -9.27
C ARG A 106 2.77 -18.46 -9.02
N PHE A 107 3.71 -18.95 -8.23
CA PHE A 107 3.71 -20.30 -7.71
C PHE A 107 3.72 -20.24 -6.18
N VAL A 108 2.61 -20.62 -5.55
CA VAL A 108 2.44 -20.56 -4.10
C VAL A 108 2.54 -21.96 -3.52
N CYS A 109 3.45 -22.14 -2.56
CA CYS A 109 3.71 -23.43 -1.94
C CYS A 109 4.01 -23.31 -0.44
N PRO A 110 3.91 -24.40 0.34
CA PRO A 110 4.19 -24.35 1.76
C PRO A 110 5.67 -24.01 2.02
N ALA A 111 5.93 -23.25 3.07
CA ALA A 111 7.29 -23.00 3.54
C ALA A 111 7.93 -24.32 4.01
N LEU A 112 9.14 -24.61 3.50
CA LEU A 112 9.82 -25.90 3.75
C LEU A 112 10.51 -25.96 5.12
N ASP A 113 10.80 -24.81 5.70
CA ASP A 113 11.49 -24.59 6.98
C ASP A 113 10.54 -24.56 8.19
N ALA A 114 9.23 -24.44 7.96
CA ALA A 114 8.22 -24.41 9.02
C ALA A 114 8.10 -25.74 9.78
N ASP A 115 8.69 -26.82 9.26
CA ASP A 115 8.61 -28.15 9.85
C ASP A 115 10.01 -28.73 10.10
N ARG A 116 10.43 -28.77 11.37
CA ARG A 116 11.71 -29.37 11.80
C ARG A 116 11.84 -30.85 11.45
N SER A 117 10.73 -31.54 11.15
CA SER A 117 10.77 -32.94 10.68
C SER A 117 11.29 -33.10 9.25
N VAL A 118 11.47 -32.00 8.51
CA VAL A 118 11.97 -31.98 7.12
C VAL A 118 13.49 -31.75 7.06
N GLU A 119 14.17 -31.55 8.19
CA GLU A 119 15.64 -31.35 8.25
C GLU A 119 16.44 -32.49 7.57
N GLU A 120 15.90 -33.71 7.50
CA GLU A 120 16.52 -34.85 6.80
C GLU A 120 16.32 -34.85 5.26
N LEU A 121 15.40 -34.04 4.73
CA LEU A 121 15.10 -33.91 3.29
C LEU A 121 15.45 -32.52 2.71
N ALA A 122 15.56 -31.50 3.57
CA ALA A 122 15.58 -30.08 3.20
C ALA A 122 16.79 -29.58 2.38
N PRO A 123 18.06 -29.99 2.62
CA PRO A 123 19.20 -29.37 1.93
C PRO A 123 19.16 -29.61 0.42
N ASN A 124 18.84 -30.84 0.01
CA ASN A 124 18.81 -31.23 -1.39
C ASN A 124 17.58 -30.68 -2.13
N GLU A 125 16.46 -30.49 -1.45
CA GLU A 125 15.27 -29.90 -2.06
C GLU A 125 15.42 -28.39 -2.25
N TRP A 126 16.00 -27.66 -1.29
CA TRP A 126 16.33 -26.24 -1.46
C TRP A 126 17.34 -26.04 -2.58
N GLN A 127 18.39 -26.86 -2.64
CA GLN A 127 19.34 -26.81 -3.74
C GLN A 127 18.63 -27.04 -5.07
N ARG A 128 17.72 -28.03 -5.17
CA ARG A 128 16.97 -28.30 -6.41
C ARG A 128 15.95 -27.21 -6.76
N ILE A 129 15.31 -26.59 -5.79
CA ILE A 129 14.39 -25.46 -6.02
C ILE A 129 15.22 -24.24 -6.46
N ALA A 130 16.31 -23.94 -5.77
CA ALA A 130 17.23 -22.86 -6.13
C ALA A 130 17.83 -23.08 -7.53
N ASP A 131 18.27 -24.30 -7.84
CA ASP A 131 18.81 -24.69 -9.14
C ASP A 131 17.72 -24.60 -10.23
N ALA A 132 16.49 -25.04 -9.96
CA ALA A 132 15.35 -24.89 -10.88
C ALA A 132 15.01 -23.41 -11.10
N THR A 133 15.05 -22.59 -10.04
CA THR A 133 14.76 -21.15 -10.11
C THR A 133 15.89 -20.36 -10.76
N SER A 134 17.13 -20.85 -10.69
CA SER A 134 18.32 -20.21 -11.29
C SER A 134 18.54 -20.63 -12.75
N GLY A 135 18.15 -21.86 -13.09
CA GLY A 135 18.30 -22.44 -14.42
C GLY A 135 17.19 -22.00 -15.39
N GLU A 136 15.99 -21.73 -14.89
CA GLU A 136 14.91 -21.13 -15.66
C GLU A 136 14.87 -19.63 -15.38
N ARG A 137 15.14 -18.80 -16.41
CA ARG A 137 15.02 -17.33 -16.38
C ARG A 137 13.55 -16.85 -16.21
N GLY A 138 12.74 -17.58 -15.44
CA GLY A 138 11.30 -17.65 -15.57
C GLY A 138 10.57 -16.55 -14.82
N ASN A 139 9.61 -15.93 -15.49
CA ASN A 139 8.69 -14.89 -15.00
C ASN A 139 7.78 -15.32 -13.82
N VAL A 140 8.04 -16.47 -13.17
CA VAL A 140 7.20 -17.03 -12.10
C VAL A 140 7.79 -16.69 -10.74
N ARG A 141 7.06 -15.89 -9.96
CA ARG A 141 7.38 -15.56 -8.58
C ARG A 141 6.98 -16.72 -7.66
N ILE A 142 7.95 -17.26 -6.92
CA ILE A 142 7.71 -18.26 -5.88
C ILE A 142 7.31 -17.55 -4.59
N ILE A 143 6.22 -18.00 -3.96
CA ILE A 143 5.71 -17.46 -2.70
C ILE A 143 5.56 -18.61 -1.71
N ALA A 144 6.42 -18.64 -0.70
CA ALA A 144 6.34 -19.59 0.41
C ALA A 144 5.30 -19.09 1.43
N VAL A 145 4.43 -20.00 1.89
CA VAL A 145 3.39 -19.70 2.89
C VAL A 145 3.33 -20.77 3.97
N THR A 146 3.09 -20.39 5.22
CA THR A 146 3.03 -21.31 6.36
C THR A 146 1.60 -21.75 6.69
N ASP A 147 0.61 -20.95 6.27
CA ASP A 147 -0.77 -21.17 6.64
C ASP A 147 -1.79 -20.57 5.65
N ILE A 148 -3.08 -20.77 5.95
CA ILE A 148 -4.19 -20.28 5.13
C ILE A 148 -4.30 -18.74 5.07
N ALA A 149 -3.86 -18.02 6.09
CA ALA A 149 -3.91 -16.55 6.11
C ALA A 149 -2.85 -15.95 5.18
N GLU A 150 -1.63 -16.49 5.21
CA GLU A 150 -0.57 -16.15 4.27
C GLU A 150 -0.92 -16.58 2.84
N LEU A 151 -1.53 -17.76 2.67
CA LEU A 151 -2.01 -18.23 1.37
C LEU A 151 -3.04 -17.27 0.76
N LEU A 152 -4.03 -16.84 1.54
CA LEU A 152 -5.02 -15.87 1.07
C LEU A 152 -4.37 -14.52 0.74
N SER A 153 -3.43 -14.05 1.56
CA SER A 153 -2.72 -12.79 1.33
C SER A 153 -1.82 -12.84 0.08
N ALA A 154 -1.32 -14.02 -0.30
CA ALA A 154 -0.51 -14.22 -1.50
C ALA A 154 -1.32 -14.28 -2.80
N VAL A 155 -2.57 -14.76 -2.73
CA VAL A 155 -3.40 -15.06 -3.92
C VAL A 155 -4.50 -14.02 -4.14
N VAL A 156 -5.06 -13.44 -3.08
CA VAL A 156 -6.25 -12.60 -3.17
C VAL A 156 -5.85 -11.13 -3.33
N ASP A 157 -6.18 -10.57 -4.50
CA ASP A 157 -5.97 -9.15 -4.78
C ASP A 157 -7.03 -8.27 -4.09
N ASP A 158 -6.67 -7.05 -3.71
CA ASP A 158 -7.55 -6.12 -2.98
C ASP A 158 -8.87 -5.84 -3.71
N GLU A 159 -8.84 -5.70 -5.04
CA GLU A 159 -10.05 -5.48 -5.84
C GLU A 159 -11.01 -6.66 -5.74
N ALA A 160 -10.49 -7.89 -5.84
CA ALA A 160 -11.27 -9.11 -5.74
C ALA A 160 -11.92 -9.22 -4.36
N LEU A 161 -11.16 -8.95 -3.30
CA LEU A 161 -11.65 -8.95 -1.92
C LEU A 161 -12.76 -7.90 -1.70
N VAL A 162 -12.55 -6.66 -2.15
CA VAL A 162 -13.53 -5.59 -2.04
C VAL A 162 -14.84 -5.95 -2.75
N ARG A 163 -14.75 -6.48 -3.98
CA ARG A 163 -15.94 -6.92 -4.74
C ARG A 163 -16.67 -8.06 -4.04
N ALA A 164 -15.94 -9.04 -3.50
CA ALA A 164 -16.49 -10.15 -2.73
C ALA A 164 -17.19 -9.65 -1.46
N ALA A 165 -16.53 -8.79 -0.70
CA ALA A 165 -17.03 -8.20 0.54
C ALA A 165 -18.35 -7.45 0.34
N LEU A 166 -18.41 -6.60 -0.70
CA LEU A 166 -19.63 -5.85 -1.02
C LEU A 166 -20.75 -6.76 -1.57
N SER A 167 -20.41 -7.79 -2.36
CA SER A 167 -21.40 -8.66 -3.02
C SER A 167 -21.97 -9.73 -2.08
N SER A 168 -21.16 -10.23 -1.17
CA SER A 168 -21.51 -11.29 -0.21
C SER A 168 -21.95 -10.74 1.13
N GLY A 169 -21.68 -9.45 1.38
CA GLY A 169 -22.28 -8.69 2.46
C GLY A 169 -21.45 -8.63 3.74
N PHE A 170 -20.16 -8.96 3.69
CA PHE A 170 -19.25 -8.91 4.84
C PHE A 170 -18.35 -7.65 4.86
N PHE A 171 -18.58 -6.70 3.95
CA PHE A 171 -17.86 -5.43 3.97
C PHE A 171 -18.11 -4.67 5.28
N GLY A 172 -17.04 -4.28 5.97
CA GLY A 172 -17.10 -3.60 7.26
C GLY A 172 -17.60 -4.49 8.41
N HIS A 173 -17.51 -5.81 8.25
CA HIS A 173 -17.74 -6.74 9.35
C HIS A 173 -16.61 -6.62 10.38
N GLU A 174 -16.98 -6.41 11.63
CA GLU A 174 -16.07 -6.46 12.76
C GLU A 174 -15.93 -7.92 13.21
N THR A 175 -14.68 -8.36 13.37
CA THR A 175 -14.37 -9.71 13.84
C THR A 175 -14.23 -9.69 15.36
N ASP A 176 -15.03 -10.49 16.06
CA ASP A 176 -14.86 -10.68 17.49
C ASP A 176 -13.50 -11.33 17.78
N GLY A 177 -12.79 -10.80 18.78
CA GLY A 177 -11.40 -11.11 19.14
C GLY A 177 -10.89 -12.49 18.69
N CYS A 178 -10.01 -12.47 17.71
CA CYS A 178 -9.39 -13.66 17.13
C CYS A 178 -8.39 -14.30 18.11
N ASN A 179 -8.44 -15.63 18.30
CA ASN A 179 -7.56 -16.38 19.22
C ASN A 179 -6.15 -16.61 18.64
N GLY A 180 -5.76 -15.85 17.61
CA GLY A 180 -4.46 -15.93 16.95
C GLY A 180 -4.24 -17.18 16.09
N SER A 181 -5.21 -18.09 15.95
CA SER A 181 -5.05 -19.26 15.07
C SER A 181 -4.95 -18.84 13.60
N PRO A 182 -4.37 -19.66 12.69
CA PRO A 182 -4.25 -19.26 11.30
C PRO A 182 -5.59 -19.00 10.61
N ALA A 183 -6.63 -19.78 10.93
CA ALA A 183 -8.00 -19.54 10.47
C ALA A 183 -8.53 -18.17 10.97
N ASP A 184 -8.24 -17.80 12.21
CA ASP A 184 -8.66 -16.51 12.76
C ASP A 184 -7.89 -15.36 12.12
N ARG A 185 -6.59 -15.53 11.85
CA ARG A 185 -5.79 -14.56 11.07
C ARG A 185 -6.32 -14.40 9.64
N ALA A 186 -6.77 -15.49 9.02
CA ALA A 186 -7.41 -15.45 7.71
C ALA A 186 -8.73 -14.68 7.74
N ILE A 187 -9.58 -14.92 8.75
CA ILE A 187 -10.81 -14.16 8.97
C ILE A 187 -10.50 -12.68 9.16
N ALA A 188 -9.55 -12.34 10.03
CA ALA A 188 -9.13 -10.97 10.28
C ALA A 188 -8.60 -10.30 9.01
N SER A 189 -7.73 -10.98 8.24
CA SER A 189 -7.19 -10.45 6.98
C SER A 189 -8.29 -10.16 5.94
N LEU A 190 -9.26 -11.09 5.81
CA LEU A 190 -10.41 -10.93 4.91
C LEU A 190 -11.39 -9.85 5.38
N ALA A 191 -11.49 -9.57 6.69
CA ALA A 191 -12.39 -8.57 7.25
C ALA A 191 -11.76 -7.16 7.37
N ALA A 192 -10.43 -7.09 7.43
CA ALA A 192 -9.71 -5.89 7.79
C ALA A 192 -9.63 -4.87 6.64
N ARG A 193 -9.70 -3.58 7.03
CA ARG A 193 -9.35 -2.43 6.21
C ARG A 193 -10.13 -2.34 4.89
N HIS A 194 -11.36 -2.86 4.87
CA HIS A 194 -12.22 -2.83 3.68
C HIS A 194 -12.41 -1.43 3.09
N GLU A 195 -12.57 -0.41 3.94
CA GLU A 195 -12.72 0.98 3.48
C GLU A 195 -11.45 1.48 2.78
N GLU A 196 -10.30 1.27 3.40
CA GLU A 196 -9.00 1.67 2.85
C GLU A 196 -8.69 0.94 1.55
N ARG A 197 -8.92 -0.39 1.49
CA ARG A 197 -8.77 -1.18 0.27
C ARG A 197 -9.71 -0.70 -0.84
N PHE A 198 -10.98 -0.42 -0.51
CA PHE A 198 -11.94 0.11 -1.48
C PHE A 198 -11.50 1.44 -2.07
N LEU A 199 -11.09 2.39 -1.23
CA LEU A 199 -10.61 3.69 -1.68
C LEU A 199 -9.32 3.56 -2.50
N GLY A 200 -8.39 2.71 -2.08
CA GLY A 200 -7.15 2.43 -2.81
C GLY A 200 -7.39 1.84 -4.20
N VAL A 201 -8.33 0.89 -4.31
CA VAL A 201 -8.72 0.29 -5.59
C VAL A 201 -9.39 1.33 -6.50
N VAL A 202 -10.33 2.13 -5.96
CA VAL A 202 -10.98 3.22 -6.72
C VAL A 202 -9.95 4.22 -7.24
N ASP A 203 -9.00 4.65 -6.39
CA ASP A 203 -7.90 5.55 -6.76
C ASP A 203 -7.04 4.98 -7.89
N ALA A 204 -6.65 3.70 -7.77
CA ALA A 204 -5.85 3.02 -8.79
C ALA A 204 -6.58 2.94 -10.15
N HIS A 205 -7.89 2.66 -10.16
CA HIS A 205 -8.66 2.66 -11.42
C HIS A 205 -8.83 4.08 -11.99
N LEU A 206 -9.02 5.09 -11.15
CA LEU A 206 -9.15 6.48 -11.58
C LEU A 206 -7.86 6.97 -12.24
N LEU A 207 -6.70 6.75 -11.60
CA LEU A 207 -5.40 7.11 -12.15
C LEU A 207 -5.09 6.34 -13.45
N ALA A 208 -5.53 5.09 -13.55
CA ALA A 208 -5.38 4.27 -14.75
C ALA A 208 -6.41 4.60 -15.85
N GLY A 209 -7.33 5.56 -15.64
CA GLY A 209 -8.40 5.87 -16.59
C GLY A 209 -9.43 4.74 -16.80
N ARG A 210 -9.48 3.75 -15.92
CA ARG A 210 -10.39 2.59 -16.00
C ARG A 210 -11.80 2.93 -15.50
N VAL A 211 -12.46 3.84 -16.21
CA VAL A 211 -13.80 4.37 -15.88
C VAL A 211 -14.85 3.28 -15.59
N PRO A 212 -14.99 2.22 -16.42
CA PRO A 212 -16.05 1.22 -16.20
C PRO A 212 -15.88 0.48 -14.87
N ASP A 213 -14.64 0.24 -14.45
CA ASP A 213 -14.34 -0.44 -13.19
C ASP A 213 -14.70 0.42 -11.98
N VAL A 214 -14.39 1.73 -12.05
CA VAL A 214 -14.80 2.71 -11.03
C VAL A 214 -16.32 2.73 -10.90
N HIS A 215 -17.04 2.86 -12.02
CA HIS A 215 -18.50 2.84 -12.03
C HIS A 215 -19.04 1.54 -11.42
N ALA A 216 -18.48 0.39 -11.79
CA ALA A 216 -18.91 -0.90 -11.27
C ALA A 216 -18.72 -1.00 -9.73
N LEU A 217 -17.55 -0.59 -9.22
CA LEU A 217 -17.24 -0.61 -7.79
C LEU A 217 -18.11 0.36 -6.99
N LEU A 218 -18.27 1.60 -7.45
CA LEU A 218 -19.10 2.59 -6.75
C LEU A 218 -20.59 2.20 -6.75
N ARG A 219 -21.10 1.62 -7.84
CA ARG A 219 -22.46 1.07 -7.89
C ARG A 219 -22.63 -0.09 -6.92
N LEU A 220 -21.66 -0.99 -6.84
CA LEU A 220 -21.67 -2.11 -5.91
C LEU A 220 -21.66 -1.61 -4.45
N ARG A 221 -20.84 -0.59 -4.16
CA ARG A 221 -20.82 0.10 -2.86
C ARG A 221 -22.16 0.73 -2.51
N CYS A 222 -22.76 1.49 -3.42
CA CYS A 222 -24.06 2.12 -3.21
C CYS A 222 -25.16 1.07 -2.96
N ARG A 223 -25.17 -0.02 -3.74
CA ARG A 223 -26.13 -1.12 -3.57
C ARG A 223 -26.00 -1.78 -2.21
N PHE A 224 -24.78 -2.10 -1.79
CA PHE A 224 -24.49 -2.68 -0.48
C PHE A 224 -25.04 -1.79 0.65
N GLN A 225 -24.76 -0.48 0.59
CA GLN A 225 -25.21 0.47 1.60
C GLN A 225 -26.73 0.67 1.59
N CYS A 226 -27.36 0.68 0.41
CA CYS A 226 -28.81 0.70 0.28
C CYS A 226 -29.48 -0.54 0.89
N GLN A 227 -28.86 -1.72 0.77
CA GLN A 227 -29.35 -2.95 1.39
C GLN A 227 -29.21 -2.92 2.92
N ARG A 228 -28.11 -2.33 3.42
CA ARG A 228 -27.86 -2.11 4.85
C ARG A 228 -28.67 -0.95 5.45
N ARG A 229 -29.32 -0.14 4.61
CA ARG A 229 -30.05 1.09 5.00
C ARG A 229 -29.18 2.06 5.82
N ARG A 230 -27.92 2.19 5.44
CA ARG A 230 -26.95 3.05 6.13
C ARG A 230 -26.19 3.91 5.13
N TYR A 231 -26.00 5.18 5.45
CA TYR A 231 -25.10 6.05 4.70
C TYR A 231 -23.63 5.77 5.09
N PRO A 232 -22.70 5.63 4.12
CA PRO A 232 -21.28 5.49 4.38
C PRO A 232 -20.66 6.85 4.71
N SER A 233 -20.67 7.23 6.00
CA SER A 233 -20.12 8.51 6.46
C SER A 233 -18.68 8.70 5.98
N GLY A 234 -18.38 9.88 5.43
CA GLY A 234 -17.07 10.26 4.89
C GLY A 234 -16.82 9.85 3.43
N LEU A 235 -17.72 9.08 2.79
CA LEU A 235 -17.56 8.66 1.40
C LEU A 235 -17.49 9.87 0.45
N GLY A 236 -18.33 10.88 0.67
CA GLY A 236 -18.37 12.07 -0.18
C GLY A 236 -17.08 12.85 -0.14
N ARG A 237 -16.56 13.09 1.07
CA ARG A 237 -15.24 13.70 1.30
C ARG A 237 -14.13 12.93 0.59
N HIS A 238 -14.01 11.62 0.81
CA HIS A 238 -12.93 10.84 0.20
C HIS A 238 -13.01 10.84 -1.33
N LEU A 239 -14.22 10.71 -1.91
CA LEU A 239 -14.38 10.77 -3.37
C LEU A 239 -14.05 12.16 -3.93
N LEU A 240 -14.38 13.23 -3.22
CA LEU A 240 -14.06 14.58 -3.65
C LEU A 240 -12.55 14.86 -3.59
N GLU A 241 -11.87 14.40 -2.54
CA GLU A 241 -10.41 14.45 -2.40
C GLU A 241 -9.73 13.65 -3.52
N LEU A 242 -10.22 12.43 -3.80
CA LEU A 242 -9.79 11.63 -4.94
C LEU A 242 -9.91 12.43 -6.24
N MET A 243 -11.09 12.98 -6.55
CA MET A 243 -11.31 13.77 -7.77
C MET A 243 -10.41 15.00 -7.87
N SER A 244 -10.18 15.69 -6.75
CA SER A 244 -9.36 16.90 -6.70
C SER A 244 -7.89 16.59 -7.02
N SER A 245 -7.42 15.40 -6.66
CA SER A 245 -6.05 14.95 -6.90
C SER A 245 -5.78 14.35 -8.29
N LEU A 246 -6.80 14.19 -9.14
CA LEU A 246 -6.61 13.60 -10.47
C LEU A 246 -6.03 14.60 -11.47
N PRO A 247 -5.21 14.14 -12.44
CA PRO A 247 -4.81 14.95 -13.58
C PRO A 247 -6.00 15.60 -14.29
N PRO A 248 -5.90 16.89 -14.68
CA PRO A 248 -6.96 17.63 -15.35
C PRO A 248 -7.52 16.92 -16.59
N ALA A 249 -6.62 16.35 -17.40
CA ALA A 249 -7.01 15.65 -18.61
C ALA A 249 -7.86 14.40 -18.32
N LEU A 250 -7.60 13.67 -17.23
CA LEU A 250 -8.46 12.56 -16.84
C LEU A 250 -9.87 13.07 -16.47
N ARG A 251 -9.96 14.21 -15.75
CA ARG A 251 -11.25 14.84 -15.36
C ARG A 251 -12.12 15.24 -16.53
N ARG A 252 -11.51 15.52 -17.68
CA ARG A 252 -12.20 15.96 -18.90
C ARG A 252 -12.58 14.81 -19.84
N ILE A 253 -12.26 13.55 -19.49
CA ILE A 253 -12.66 12.38 -20.29
C ILE A 253 -14.19 12.33 -20.40
N LYS A 254 -14.69 12.31 -21.63
CA LYS A 254 -16.13 12.24 -21.90
C LYS A 254 -16.71 10.92 -21.37
N GLY A 255 -17.83 11.01 -20.66
CA GLY A 255 -18.53 9.85 -20.09
C GLY A 255 -18.04 9.43 -18.71
N TRP A 256 -17.11 10.17 -18.10
CA TRP A 256 -16.68 9.88 -16.73
C TRP A 256 -17.79 10.12 -15.71
N PHE A 257 -18.52 11.22 -15.91
CA PHE A 257 -19.57 11.67 -15.03
C PHE A 257 -20.97 11.40 -15.60
N PRO A 258 -21.95 11.10 -14.74
CA PRO A 258 -21.79 10.95 -13.29
C PRO A 258 -21.08 9.63 -12.91
N LEU A 259 -20.23 9.66 -11.88
CA LEU A 259 -19.48 8.46 -11.42
C LEU A 259 -20.40 7.32 -10.97
N VAL A 260 -21.58 7.68 -10.49
CA VAL A 260 -22.66 6.78 -10.08
C VAL A 260 -23.96 7.30 -10.69
N PRO A 261 -24.87 6.43 -11.18
CA PRO A 261 -26.17 6.87 -11.65
C PRO A 261 -26.90 7.72 -10.59
N LEU A 262 -27.39 8.90 -10.98
CA LEU A 262 -27.99 9.87 -10.07
C LEU A 262 -29.08 9.26 -9.18
N ALA A 263 -29.91 8.37 -9.72
CA ALA A 263 -30.96 7.68 -8.96
C ALA A 263 -30.40 6.86 -7.79
N GLN A 264 -29.25 6.19 -7.97
CA GLN A 264 -28.59 5.43 -6.89
C GLN A 264 -27.94 6.37 -5.87
N CYS A 265 -27.32 7.46 -6.35
CA CYS A 265 -26.73 8.48 -5.49
C CYS A 265 -27.79 9.14 -4.59
N LEU A 266 -28.92 9.59 -5.16
CA LEU A 266 -30.02 10.17 -4.40
C LEU A 266 -30.59 9.18 -3.38
N ARG A 267 -30.78 7.91 -3.77
CA ARG A 267 -31.21 6.86 -2.84
C ARG A 267 -30.24 6.70 -1.67
N LEU A 268 -28.93 6.74 -1.92
CA LEU A 268 -27.93 6.70 -0.86
C LEU A 268 -28.04 7.92 0.06
N CYS A 269 -28.23 9.12 -0.50
CA CYS A 269 -28.38 10.36 0.25
C CYS A 269 -29.59 10.35 1.18
N THR A 270 -30.68 9.65 0.83
CA THR A 270 -31.85 9.50 1.73
C THR A 270 -31.57 8.71 3.02
N LEU A 271 -30.42 8.02 3.08
CA LEU A 271 -29.99 7.25 4.26
C LEU A 271 -29.07 8.05 5.20
N ALA A 272 -28.73 9.29 4.84
CA ALA A 272 -27.83 10.15 5.58
C ALA A 272 -28.48 10.65 6.88
N ALA A 273 -27.73 10.65 7.98
CA ALA A 273 -28.15 11.31 9.21
C ALA A 273 -27.92 12.82 9.11
N ARG A 274 -28.45 13.60 10.07
CA ARG A 274 -28.23 15.06 10.13
C ARG A 274 -26.75 15.45 10.14
N GLY A 275 -25.89 14.63 10.74
CA GLY A 275 -24.45 14.83 10.77
C GLY A 275 -23.74 14.58 9.43
N ASP A 276 -24.38 13.91 8.48
CA ASP A 276 -23.79 13.52 7.19
C ASP A 276 -24.11 14.52 6.06
N HIS A 277 -24.89 15.58 6.30
CA HIS A 277 -25.37 16.48 5.24
C HIS A 277 -24.24 17.16 4.45
N GLU A 278 -23.15 17.54 5.12
CA GLU A 278 -21.97 18.11 4.48
C GLU A 278 -21.27 17.08 3.58
N ASP A 279 -21.15 15.83 4.06
CA ASP A 279 -20.58 14.73 3.27
C ASP A 279 -21.46 14.38 2.06
N VAL A 280 -22.78 14.45 2.19
CA VAL A 280 -23.73 14.28 1.07
C VAL A 280 -23.52 15.32 -0.01
N GLN A 281 -23.30 16.59 0.37
CA GLN A 281 -22.99 17.65 -0.61
C GLN A 281 -21.69 17.33 -1.35
N ARG A 282 -20.63 16.96 -0.62
CA ARG A 282 -19.35 16.54 -1.20
C ARG A 282 -19.49 15.34 -2.12
N LEU A 283 -20.33 14.36 -1.76
CA LEU A 283 -20.62 13.20 -2.59
C LEU A 283 -21.28 13.61 -3.91
N LEU A 284 -22.30 14.48 -3.85
CA LEU A 284 -22.97 14.96 -5.05
C LEU A 284 -22.00 15.74 -5.95
N ASP A 285 -21.13 16.54 -5.37
CA ASP A 285 -20.11 17.29 -6.10
C ASP A 285 -19.08 16.37 -6.76
N ALA A 286 -18.53 15.41 -6.01
CA ALA A 286 -17.61 14.40 -6.54
C ALA A 286 -18.24 13.57 -7.66
N VAL A 287 -19.50 13.13 -7.50
CA VAL A 287 -20.22 12.32 -8.50
C VAL A 287 -20.47 13.08 -9.79
N HIS A 288 -20.56 14.40 -9.78
CA HIS A 288 -20.74 15.23 -10.97
C HIS A 288 -19.46 15.91 -11.45
N GLY A 289 -18.32 15.66 -10.81
CA GLY A 289 -17.06 16.32 -11.13
C GLY A 289 -17.05 17.81 -10.79
N ARG A 290 -17.94 18.27 -9.90
CA ARG A 290 -17.92 19.64 -9.38
C ARG A 290 -16.88 19.70 -8.28
N LEU A 291 -15.88 20.53 -8.47
CA LEU A 291 -14.92 20.83 -7.41
C LEU A 291 -15.43 22.05 -6.63
N PRO A 292 -15.32 22.05 -5.29
CA PRO A 292 -15.83 23.13 -4.47
C PRO A 292 -15.19 24.46 -4.89
N ALA A 293 -16.02 25.51 -4.95
CA ALA A 293 -15.53 26.88 -5.08
C ALA A 293 -14.76 27.27 -3.81
N ARG A 294 -13.77 28.15 -3.98
CA ARG A 294 -12.78 28.46 -2.95
C ARG A 294 -13.39 29.25 -1.78
N ASP A 295 -13.55 28.66 -0.58
CA ASP A 295 -13.84 29.40 0.67
C ASP A 295 -13.18 28.71 1.89
N SER A 296 -12.50 29.49 2.75
CA SER A 296 -11.75 29.11 3.99
C SER A 296 -12.70 28.85 5.20
N PRO A 297 -12.35 28.20 6.37
CA PRO A 297 -11.06 28.19 7.11
C PRO A 297 -10.73 26.98 8.08
N ALA A 298 -9.69 27.17 8.92
CA ALA A 298 -9.36 26.71 10.31
C ALA A 298 -8.76 25.30 10.63
N ARG A 299 -7.57 25.30 11.28
CA ARG A 299 -6.70 24.16 11.66
C ARG A 299 -6.80 23.73 13.13
N THR A 300 -6.61 22.43 13.40
CA THR A 300 -6.44 21.83 14.75
C THR A 300 -5.05 21.21 14.98
N ARG A 301 -4.55 21.25 16.22
CA ARG A 301 -3.19 20.87 16.65
C ARG A 301 -3.21 19.53 17.39
N GLY A 302 -2.28 18.61 17.06
CA GLY A 302 -2.13 17.29 17.69
C GLY A 302 -1.14 17.26 18.87
N GLU A 303 -1.30 16.23 19.70
CA GLU A 303 -0.70 16.00 21.03
C GLU A 303 0.71 15.37 20.96
N ALA A 304 1.57 15.65 21.96
CA ALA A 304 3.01 15.35 21.95
C ALA A 304 3.39 14.01 22.63
N PRO A 305 4.47 13.33 22.20
CA PRO A 305 4.98 12.10 22.84
C PRO A 305 5.88 12.37 24.05
N SER A 306 6.05 11.33 24.89
CA SER A 306 6.86 11.34 26.13
C SER A 306 8.38 11.23 25.88
N PRO A 307 9.22 11.82 26.77
CA PRO A 307 10.68 11.90 26.58
C PRO A 307 11.45 10.58 26.89
N PRO A 308 12.66 10.40 26.29
CA PRO A 308 13.52 9.22 26.47
C PRO A 308 14.31 9.20 27.80
N ALA A 309 14.86 8.03 28.17
CA ALA A 309 15.43 7.75 29.50
C ALA A 309 16.95 8.02 29.69
N SER A 310 17.74 8.27 28.63
CA SER A 310 19.17 8.67 28.74
C SER A 310 19.71 9.31 27.45
N ALA A 311 20.78 10.12 27.54
CA ALA A 311 21.35 10.86 26.40
C ALA A 311 21.98 9.96 25.31
N ALA A 312 22.62 8.85 25.70
CA ALA A 312 23.16 7.89 24.74
C ALA A 312 22.03 7.15 23.99
N ALA A 313 20.98 6.73 24.70
CA ALA A 313 19.80 6.15 24.09
C ALA A 313 19.08 7.17 23.18
N ALA A 314 19.08 8.45 23.55
CA ALA A 314 18.53 9.52 22.72
C ALA A 314 19.33 9.69 21.41
N VAL A 315 20.68 9.66 21.45
CA VAL A 315 21.51 9.70 20.24
C VAL A 315 21.25 8.50 19.33
N ASP A 316 21.17 7.29 19.90
CA ASP A 316 20.92 6.07 19.12
C ASP A 316 19.52 6.07 18.49
N ALA A 317 18.50 6.49 19.25
CA ALA A 317 17.13 6.64 18.75
C ALA A 317 17.06 7.70 17.64
N VAL A 318 17.71 8.86 17.84
CA VAL A 318 17.78 9.93 16.84
C VAL A 318 18.42 9.41 15.56
N ILE A 319 19.60 8.77 15.63
CA ILE A 319 20.32 8.25 14.47
C ILE A 319 19.52 7.18 13.73
N ALA A 320 18.87 6.26 14.46
CA ALA A 320 18.03 5.23 13.86
C ALA A 320 16.83 5.85 13.11
N GLU A 321 16.16 6.81 13.72
CA GLU A 321 14.97 7.48 13.15
C GLU A 321 15.32 8.36 11.93
N ILE A 322 16.47 9.05 11.96
CA ILE A 322 16.92 9.91 10.84
C ILE A 322 17.81 9.17 9.83
N SER A 323 17.97 7.86 9.95
CA SER A 323 18.81 7.09 9.04
C SER A 323 18.33 7.20 7.60
N ALA A 324 19.24 7.02 6.64
CA ALA A 324 18.93 7.07 5.20
C ALA A 324 17.77 6.13 4.83
N GLU A 325 17.75 4.96 5.46
CA GLU A 325 16.77 3.91 5.25
C GLU A 325 15.41 4.30 5.82
N THR A 326 15.36 4.70 7.09
CA THR A 326 14.11 5.17 7.72
C THR A 326 13.52 6.38 6.98
N LEU A 327 14.36 7.34 6.56
CA LEU A 327 13.91 8.49 5.76
C LEU A 327 13.46 8.07 4.35
N ALA A 328 14.14 7.11 3.73
CA ALA A 328 13.72 6.58 2.43
C ALA A 328 12.38 5.84 2.56
N GLU A 329 12.20 4.98 3.55
CA GLU A 329 10.98 4.21 3.77
C GLU A 329 9.80 5.07 4.23
N GLY A 330 10.02 5.98 5.17
CA GLY A 330 8.98 6.83 5.74
C GLY A 330 8.61 8.04 4.87
N ILE A 331 9.52 8.54 4.03
CA ILE A 331 9.33 9.79 3.27
C ILE A 331 9.56 9.59 1.78
N GLY A 332 10.72 9.05 1.39
CA GLY A 332 11.12 8.93 -0.01
C GLY A 332 10.18 8.05 -0.85
N LEU A 333 10.07 6.77 -0.47
CA LEU A 333 9.30 5.74 -1.14
C LEU A 333 7.80 6.08 -1.27
N PRO A 334 7.11 6.62 -0.24
CA PRO A 334 5.73 7.08 -0.39
C PRO A 334 5.58 8.20 -1.44
N ILE A 335 6.49 9.18 -1.44
CA ILE A 335 6.49 10.28 -2.42
C ILE A 335 6.80 9.75 -3.83
N ASP A 336 7.81 8.88 -3.97
CA ASP A 336 8.21 8.30 -5.25
C ASP A 336 7.12 7.38 -5.82
N SER A 337 6.44 6.60 -4.97
CA SER A 337 5.29 5.79 -5.34
C SER A 337 4.12 6.66 -5.82
N ALA A 338 3.85 7.79 -5.15
CA ALA A 338 2.84 8.76 -5.58
C ALA A 338 3.19 9.37 -6.93
N ARG A 339 4.45 9.76 -7.10
CA ARG A 339 4.96 10.29 -8.37
C ARG A 339 4.85 9.27 -9.51
N ALA A 340 5.21 8.01 -9.26
CA ALA A 340 5.14 6.93 -10.25
C ALA A 340 3.70 6.58 -10.65
N ALA A 341 2.75 6.69 -9.71
CA ALA A 341 1.33 6.44 -9.98
C ALA A 341 0.63 7.60 -10.71
N TYR A 342 1.20 8.81 -10.69
CA TYR A 342 0.64 9.97 -11.36
C TYR A 342 1.00 9.96 -12.86
N VAL A 343 0.05 9.52 -13.68
CA VAL A 343 0.22 9.39 -15.13
C VAL A 343 -0.06 10.73 -15.81
N LEU A 344 0.92 11.19 -16.59
CA LEU A 344 0.77 12.32 -17.49
C LEU A 344 0.29 11.82 -18.86
N PRO A 345 -0.83 12.32 -19.39
CA PRO A 345 -1.31 11.94 -20.72
C PRO A 345 -0.38 12.46 -21.81
N ASP A 346 0.12 13.68 -21.65
CA ASP A 346 1.02 14.35 -22.60
C ASP A 346 2.24 14.91 -21.88
N ALA A 347 3.38 14.94 -22.58
CA ALA A 347 4.61 15.53 -22.06
C ALA A 347 4.60 17.06 -22.09
N THR A 348 3.76 17.66 -22.95
CA THR A 348 3.63 19.11 -23.13
C THR A 348 2.23 19.59 -22.77
N ILE A 349 2.11 20.86 -22.37
CA ILE A 349 0.84 21.48 -21.95
C ILE A 349 0.62 22.76 -22.73
N ASP A 350 -0.56 22.89 -23.34
CA ASP A 350 -0.86 23.98 -24.28
C ASP A 350 -1.33 25.27 -23.60
N SER A 351 -1.92 25.17 -22.40
CA SER A 351 -2.49 26.31 -21.68
C SER A 351 -1.92 26.46 -20.26
N TYR A 352 -1.84 27.71 -19.81
CA TYR A 352 -1.36 28.01 -18.46
C TYR A 352 -2.32 27.50 -17.38
N ASP A 353 -3.64 27.52 -17.66
CA ASP A 353 -4.65 27.00 -16.75
C ASP A 353 -4.50 25.49 -16.56
N ASP A 354 -4.21 24.73 -17.62
CA ASP A 354 -3.93 23.30 -17.53
C ASP A 354 -2.65 23.00 -16.77
N PHE A 355 -1.62 23.83 -16.94
CA PHE A 355 -0.39 23.72 -16.17
C PHE A 355 -0.63 23.98 -14.68
N HIS A 356 -1.40 25.01 -14.36
CA HIS A 356 -1.79 25.30 -12.99
C HIS A 356 -2.62 24.16 -12.38
N GLU A 357 -3.68 23.70 -13.06
CA GLU A 357 -4.46 22.57 -12.56
C GLU A 357 -3.61 21.29 -12.41
N LEU A 358 -2.61 21.08 -13.29
CA LEU A 358 -1.69 19.96 -13.21
C LEU A 358 -0.84 20.03 -11.93
N ILE A 359 -0.15 21.14 -11.67
CA ILE A 359 0.74 21.25 -10.49
C ILE A 359 -0.05 21.13 -9.19
N VAL A 360 -1.28 21.66 -9.14
CA VAL A 360 -2.16 21.55 -7.96
C VAL A 360 -2.66 20.13 -7.78
N GLY A 361 -3.16 19.49 -8.85
CA GLY A 361 -3.61 18.11 -8.79
C GLY A 361 -2.47 17.15 -8.41
N PHE A 362 -1.28 17.38 -8.95
CA PHE A 362 -0.08 16.63 -8.60
C PHE A 362 0.32 16.81 -7.14
N HIS A 363 0.36 18.05 -6.63
CA HIS A 363 0.67 18.31 -5.23
C HIS A 363 -0.32 17.64 -4.27
N LEU A 364 -1.63 17.71 -4.57
CA LEU A 364 -2.67 17.00 -3.82
C LEU A 364 -2.45 15.47 -3.86
N ALA A 365 -2.07 14.91 -5.00
CA ALA A 365 -1.77 13.49 -5.12
C ALA A 365 -0.56 13.08 -4.25
N LEU A 366 0.49 13.92 -4.17
CA LEU A 366 1.62 13.70 -3.28
C LEU A 366 1.21 13.75 -1.80
N LEU A 367 0.43 14.75 -1.40
CA LEU A 367 -0.03 14.91 -0.02
C LEU A 367 -0.90 13.72 0.43
N ARG A 368 -1.82 13.26 -0.43
CA ARG A 368 -2.68 12.10 -0.15
C ARG A 368 -1.88 10.82 0.17
N ARG A 369 -0.71 10.64 -0.44
CA ARG A 369 0.11 9.41 -0.28
C ARG A 369 1.16 9.51 0.83
N THR A 370 1.46 10.71 1.30
CA THR A 370 2.46 10.92 2.37
C THR A 370 1.87 10.90 3.77
N SER A 371 0.58 10.54 3.91
CA SER A 371 -0.14 10.48 5.18
C SER A 371 -0.10 11.78 5.98
N VAL A 372 0.25 12.90 5.34
CA VAL A 372 0.02 14.22 5.92
C VAL A 372 -1.49 14.39 5.87
N PRO A 373 -2.19 14.43 7.03
CA PRO A 373 -3.63 14.59 7.03
C PRO A 373 -3.93 15.88 6.28
N LEU A 374 -4.55 15.72 5.12
CA LEU A 374 -5.14 16.84 4.42
C LEU A 374 -6.32 17.26 5.28
N ASP A 375 -6.17 18.36 6.00
CA ASP A 375 -7.33 19.03 6.53
C ASP A 375 -8.21 19.38 5.33
N PRO A 376 -9.53 19.11 5.33
CA PRO A 376 -10.42 19.57 4.26
C PRO A 376 -10.23 21.07 3.95
N ALA A 377 -9.83 21.85 4.95
CA ALA A 377 -9.46 23.26 4.80
C ALA A 377 -8.13 23.49 4.02
N ASP A 378 -7.21 22.53 3.98
CA ASP A 378 -5.92 22.62 3.29
C ASP A 378 -6.03 22.38 1.78
N SER A 379 -7.13 21.81 1.26
CA SER A 379 -7.34 21.66 -0.19
C SER A 379 -7.35 23.02 -0.92
N HIS A 380 -7.76 24.09 -0.23
CA HIS A 380 -7.74 25.46 -0.74
C HIS A 380 -6.36 26.09 -0.67
N GLY A 381 -5.61 25.80 0.40
CA GLY A 381 -4.20 26.15 0.52
C GLY A 381 -3.31 25.40 -0.47
N ALA A 382 -3.74 24.23 -0.94
CA ALA A 382 -2.97 23.37 -1.83
C ALA A 382 -2.55 24.08 -3.13
N ALA A 383 -3.34 25.01 -3.66
CA ALA A 383 -2.94 25.76 -4.85
C ALA A 383 -1.76 26.71 -4.55
N ALA A 384 -1.85 27.47 -3.46
CA ALA A 384 -0.78 28.37 -3.03
C ALA A 384 0.48 27.58 -2.63
N GLU A 385 0.32 26.49 -1.90
CA GLU A 385 1.43 25.60 -1.50
C GLU A 385 2.05 24.88 -2.70
N ALA A 386 1.27 24.44 -3.69
CA ALA A 386 1.79 23.87 -4.92
C ALA A 386 2.63 24.88 -5.71
N TYR A 387 2.16 26.13 -5.82
CA TYR A 387 2.94 27.21 -6.43
C TYR A 387 4.20 27.53 -5.63
N ALA A 388 4.10 27.64 -4.30
CA ALA A 388 5.25 27.93 -3.47
C ALA A 388 6.29 26.79 -3.54
N LEU A 389 5.84 25.53 -3.63
CA LEU A 389 6.70 24.38 -3.88
C LEU A 389 7.37 24.46 -5.26
N LEU A 390 6.62 24.84 -6.30
CA LEU A 390 7.16 25.04 -7.66
C LEU A 390 8.22 26.15 -7.67
N GLU A 391 7.96 27.28 -7.04
CA GLU A 391 8.89 28.41 -6.91
C GLU A 391 10.20 27.97 -6.27
N ARG A 392 10.13 27.22 -5.15
CA ARG A 392 11.33 26.70 -4.48
C ARG A 392 12.06 25.66 -5.32
N ALA A 393 11.33 24.78 -6.01
CA ALA A 393 11.93 23.77 -6.89
C ALA A 393 12.66 24.39 -8.09
N PHE A 394 12.19 25.54 -8.58
CA PHE A 394 12.77 26.26 -9.72
C PHE A 394 13.53 27.54 -9.34
N ALA A 395 13.85 27.75 -8.06
CA ALA A 395 14.55 28.95 -7.59
C ALA A 395 15.88 29.18 -8.34
N ASP A 396 16.63 28.11 -8.58
CA ASP A 396 17.91 28.14 -9.31
C ASP A 396 17.76 27.94 -10.84
N HIS A 397 16.52 27.83 -11.34
CA HIS A 397 16.21 27.45 -12.72
C HIS A 397 15.37 28.50 -13.47
N GLY A 398 15.29 29.73 -12.96
CA GLY A 398 14.50 30.82 -13.57
C GLY A 398 13.05 30.90 -13.11
N GLY A 399 12.71 30.25 -12.00
CA GLY A 399 11.41 30.36 -11.33
C GLY A 399 10.23 29.73 -12.10
N PRO A 400 8.99 30.10 -11.74
CA PRO A 400 7.78 29.53 -12.34
C PRO A 400 7.64 29.74 -13.85
N GLU A 401 8.17 30.84 -14.38
CA GLU A 401 8.15 31.13 -15.82
C GLU A 401 8.95 30.09 -16.61
N ALA A 402 10.12 29.70 -16.09
CA ALA A 402 10.95 28.67 -16.69
C ALA A 402 10.28 27.28 -16.58
N ALA A 403 9.60 26.99 -15.47
CA ALA A 403 8.84 25.75 -15.33
C ALA A 403 7.67 25.67 -16.34
N TRP A 404 6.95 26.78 -16.54
CA TRP A 404 5.89 26.85 -17.56
C TRP A 404 6.45 26.70 -18.98
N ALA A 405 7.54 27.40 -19.30
CA ALA A 405 8.18 27.27 -20.61
C ALA A 405 8.65 25.83 -20.87
N GLU A 406 9.21 25.16 -19.88
CA GLU A 406 9.59 23.76 -19.95
C GLU A 406 8.36 22.86 -20.17
N ALA A 407 7.29 23.02 -19.38
CA ALA A 407 6.06 22.25 -19.55
C ALA A 407 5.38 22.48 -20.91
N ARG A 408 5.52 23.68 -21.51
CA ARG A 408 4.94 23.99 -22.81
C ARG A 408 5.77 23.45 -23.98
N HIS A 409 7.10 23.53 -23.90
CA HIS A 409 8.00 23.26 -25.02
C HIS A 409 8.69 21.89 -24.96
N GLY A 410 8.73 21.23 -23.80
CA GLY A 410 9.25 19.87 -23.67
C GLY A 410 10.77 19.74 -23.75
N THR A 411 11.54 20.82 -23.56
CA THR A 411 12.98 20.87 -23.85
C THR A 411 13.86 19.89 -23.06
N ARG A 412 13.46 19.55 -21.83
CA ARG A 412 14.14 18.64 -20.88
C ARG A 412 13.20 17.55 -20.38
N GLY A 413 12.19 17.19 -21.18
CA GLY A 413 11.17 16.20 -20.81
C GLY A 413 9.83 16.81 -20.38
N GLY A 414 9.68 18.13 -20.46
CA GLY A 414 8.40 18.82 -20.36
C GLY A 414 7.79 18.79 -18.97
N ALA A 415 6.47 18.58 -18.91
CA ALA A 415 5.73 18.52 -17.66
C ALA A 415 6.30 17.47 -16.70
N ARG A 416 6.83 16.36 -17.22
CA ARG A 416 7.47 15.30 -16.41
C ARG A 416 8.62 15.84 -15.58
N PHE A 417 9.51 16.63 -16.20
CA PHE A 417 10.67 17.23 -15.53
C PHE A 417 10.23 18.19 -14.42
N VAL A 418 9.19 18.99 -14.68
CA VAL A 418 8.62 19.89 -13.66
C VAL A 418 8.11 19.13 -12.45
N LEU A 419 7.33 18.05 -12.67
CA LEU A 419 6.81 17.24 -11.57
C LEU A 419 7.94 16.52 -10.81
N ASP A 420 8.98 16.04 -11.51
CA ASP A 420 10.15 15.42 -10.89
C ASP A 420 10.92 16.41 -10.00
N ALA A 421 11.10 17.66 -10.46
CA ALA A 421 11.73 18.71 -9.66
C ALA A 421 10.91 19.06 -8.39
N MET A 422 9.58 19.18 -8.54
CA MET A 422 8.68 19.38 -7.38
C MET A 422 8.75 18.20 -6.40
N THR A 423 8.87 16.97 -6.91
CA THR A 423 8.99 15.74 -6.11
C THR A 423 10.26 15.76 -5.27
N GLU A 424 11.42 16.03 -5.89
CA GLU A 424 12.70 16.09 -5.18
C GLU A 424 12.72 17.22 -4.14
N GLN A 425 12.17 18.38 -4.48
CA GLN A 425 12.04 19.50 -3.56
C GLN A 425 11.18 19.12 -2.35
N LEU A 426 10.03 18.48 -2.56
CA LEU A 426 9.15 18.04 -1.47
C LEU A 426 9.84 16.99 -0.59
N LYS A 427 10.54 16.02 -1.18
CA LYS A 427 11.34 15.02 -0.43
C LYS A 427 12.39 15.69 0.44
N SER A 428 13.08 16.70 -0.08
CA SER A 428 14.08 17.48 0.66
C SER A 428 13.46 18.22 1.84
N GLU A 429 12.32 18.90 1.63
CA GLU A 429 11.60 19.63 2.68
C GLU A 429 11.05 18.72 3.78
N HIS A 430 10.46 17.57 3.40
CA HIS A 430 9.94 16.59 4.36
C HIS A 430 11.08 15.97 5.17
N ARG A 431 12.20 15.59 4.53
CA ARG A 431 13.39 15.11 5.23
C ARG A 431 13.91 16.15 6.22
N ALA A 432 14.04 17.41 5.79
CA ALA A 432 14.49 18.49 6.67
C ALA A 432 13.54 18.73 7.87
N ARG A 433 12.22 18.72 7.64
CA ARG A 433 11.20 18.85 8.69
C ARG A 433 11.23 17.68 9.66
N HIS A 434 11.31 16.44 9.16
CA HIS A 434 11.36 15.24 9.99
C HIS A 434 12.62 15.22 10.85
N VAL A 435 13.80 15.46 10.27
CA VAL A 435 15.06 15.52 11.04
C VAL A 435 15.00 16.62 12.09
N GLY A 436 14.48 17.80 11.75
CA GLY A 436 14.31 18.89 12.71
C GLY A 436 13.33 18.55 13.84
N ARG A 437 12.25 17.82 13.55
CA ARG A 437 11.29 17.33 14.55
C ARG A 437 11.94 16.33 15.50
N VAL A 438 12.57 15.28 14.96
CA VAL A 438 13.22 14.22 15.75
C VAL A 438 14.28 14.80 16.69
N LEU A 439 15.07 15.76 16.21
CA LEU A 439 16.08 16.44 17.03
C LEU A 439 15.47 17.31 18.15
N LYS A 440 14.32 17.93 17.92
CA LYS A 440 13.61 18.75 18.92
C LYS A 440 12.84 17.92 19.94
N GLU A 441 12.39 16.73 19.54
CA GLU A 441 11.76 15.76 20.46
C GLU A 441 12.79 15.08 21.35
N ALA A 442 14.00 14.87 20.84
CA ALA A 442 15.07 14.18 21.57
C ALA A 442 15.93 15.09 22.45
N VAL A 443 15.91 16.41 22.22
CA VAL A 443 16.72 17.39 22.96
C VAL A 443 15.90 18.66 23.13
N ASP A 444 15.66 19.09 24.37
CA ASP A 444 15.05 20.39 24.62
C ASP A 444 16.01 21.50 24.13
N PRO A 445 15.62 22.31 23.14
CA PRO A 445 16.49 23.36 22.61
C PRO A 445 16.82 24.45 23.65
N LEU A 446 16.05 24.55 24.73
CA LEU A 446 16.22 25.51 25.83
C LEU A 446 17.04 24.94 27.00
N ASP A 447 17.20 23.62 27.10
CA ASP A 447 18.04 22.99 28.11
C ASP A 447 19.50 22.90 27.61
N TRP A 448 20.38 23.70 28.21
CA TRP A 448 21.79 23.70 27.85
C TRP A 448 22.48 22.38 28.20
N ASP A 449 22.18 21.80 29.35
CA ASP A 449 22.86 20.62 29.84
C ASP A 449 22.47 19.40 29.02
N GLU A 450 21.19 19.29 28.61
CA GLU A 450 20.74 18.24 27.71
C GLU A 450 21.42 18.32 26.34
N ARG A 451 21.59 19.53 25.79
CA ARG A 451 22.32 19.74 24.52
C ARG A 451 23.79 19.35 24.63
N VAL A 452 24.44 19.67 25.76
CA VAL A 452 25.83 19.27 26.02
C VAL A 452 25.93 17.76 26.16
N ALA A 453 25.02 17.12 26.90
CA ALA A 453 24.97 15.67 27.06
C ALA A 453 24.74 14.95 25.72
N PHE A 454 23.80 15.42 24.91
CA PHE A 454 23.57 14.91 23.56
C PHE A 454 24.82 15.04 22.67
N MET A 455 25.48 16.21 22.69
CA MET A 455 26.70 16.39 21.92
C MET A 455 27.87 15.57 22.42
N ALA A 456 28.00 15.36 23.73
CA ALA A 456 29.03 14.49 24.29
C ALA A 456 28.86 13.06 23.75
N ALA A 457 27.65 12.51 23.85
CA ALA A 457 27.32 11.19 23.33
C ALA A 457 27.50 11.09 21.80
N LEU A 458 27.12 12.13 21.05
CA LEU A 458 27.33 12.16 19.59
C LEU A 458 28.83 12.19 19.24
N LEU A 459 29.64 13.03 19.89
CA LEU A 459 31.09 13.11 19.63
C LEU A 459 31.81 11.82 20.01
N GLU A 460 31.41 11.16 21.10
CA GLU A 460 31.93 9.85 21.50
C GLU A 460 31.68 8.81 20.40
N ARG A 461 30.46 8.75 19.86
CA ARG A 461 30.11 7.86 18.74
C ARG A 461 30.88 8.19 17.45
N LEU A 462 31.15 9.46 17.20
CA LEU A 462 31.91 9.92 16.04
C LEU A 462 33.44 9.85 16.22
N ALA A 463 33.93 9.58 17.43
CA ALA A 463 35.34 9.64 17.78
C ALA A 463 36.27 8.88 16.81
N PRO A 464 35.92 7.68 16.28
CA PRO A 464 36.76 6.97 15.31
C PRO A 464 37.01 7.73 14.01
N HIS A 465 36.09 8.62 13.61
CA HIS A 465 36.11 9.31 12.32
C HIS A 465 36.51 10.79 12.43
N LEU A 466 36.60 11.33 13.65
CA LEU A 466 36.96 12.73 13.89
C LEU A 466 38.49 12.96 13.88
N PRO A 467 38.97 14.06 13.29
CA PRO A 467 40.35 14.54 13.45
C PRO A 467 40.74 14.70 14.93
N ALA A 468 42.01 14.45 15.26
CA ALA A 468 42.51 14.46 16.64
C ALA A 468 42.21 15.77 17.41
N GLY A 469 42.25 16.93 16.72
CA GLY A 469 41.93 18.22 17.33
C GLY A 469 40.44 18.45 17.64
N LEU A 470 39.53 17.71 16.99
CA LEU A 470 38.10 17.75 17.31
C LEU A 470 37.73 16.73 18.38
N ARG A 471 38.46 15.61 18.46
CA ARG A 471 38.24 14.56 19.48
C ARG A 471 38.50 15.05 20.91
N SER A 472 39.43 15.97 21.10
CA SER A 472 39.76 16.56 22.41
C SER A 472 38.99 17.84 22.72
N ALA A 473 38.16 18.33 21.81
CA ALA A 473 37.42 19.57 22.01
C ALA A 473 36.20 19.32 22.93
N PRO A 474 35.91 20.23 23.86
CA PRO A 474 34.79 20.08 24.80
C PRO A 474 33.43 20.13 24.06
N PRO A 475 32.44 19.29 24.43
CA PRO A 475 31.13 19.22 23.76
C PRO A 475 30.35 20.55 23.79
N GLU A 476 30.56 21.40 24.80
CA GLU A 476 30.00 22.73 24.97
C GLU A 476 30.29 23.64 23.76
N ARG A 477 31.45 23.46 23.13
CA ARG A 477 31.84 24.21 21.93
C ARG A 477 30.89 23.94 20.75
N PHE A 478 30.31 22.74 20.71
CA PHE A 478 29.47 22.26 19.61
C PHE A 478 27.99 22.22 19.95
N ALA A 479 27.61 22.25 21.23
CA ALA A 479 26.23 22.20 21.70
C ALA A 479 25.33 23.27 21.05
N ARG A 480 25.89 24.44 20.70
CA ARG A 480 25.18 25.50 19.96
C ARG A 480 24.74 25.10 18.54
N HIS A 481 25.42 24.12 17.95
CA HIS A 481 25.28 23.69 16.56
C HIS A 481 24.91 22.21 16.43
N TYR A 482 24.38 21.58 17.50
CA TYR A 482 24.07 20.15 17.52
C TYR A 482 23.18 19.71 16.35
N GLU A 483 22.16 20.51 15.97
CA GLU A 483 21.31 20.19 14.81
C GLU A 483 22.09 20.13 13.49
N ALA A 484 22.98 21.10 13.26
CA ALA A 484 23.75 21.18 12.03
C ALA A 484 24.74 20.01 11.93
N ILE A 485 25.36 19.66 13.06
CA ILE A 485 26.31 18.53 13.15
C ILE A 485 25.57 17.20 12.95
N ALA A 486 24.43 17.00 13.62
CA ALA A 486 23.62 15.80 13.44
C ALA A 486 23.16 15.64 11.98
N ARG A 487 22.64 16.71 11.36
CA ARG A 487 22.25 16.69 9.93
C ARG A 487 23.43 16.37 9.01
N ALA A 488 24.60 16.96 9.26
CA ALA A 488 25.79 16.73 8.45
C ALA A 488 26.28 15.28 8.58
N TYR A 489 26.23 14.71 9.79
CA TYR A 489 26.59 13.32 10.03
C TYR A 489 25.70 12.36 9.25
N VAL A 490 24.38 12.51 9.32
CA VAL A 490 23.43 11.67 8.58
C VAL A 490 23.69 11.73 7.08
N ARG A 491 23.82 12.93 6.52
CA ARG A 491 24.13 13.11 5.09
C ARG A 491 25.44 12.46 4.68
N SER A 492 26.42 12.35 5.60
CA SER A 492 27.70 11.70 5.32
C SER A 492 27.64 10.17 5.33
N LEU A 493 26.63 9.57 5.97
CA LEU A 493 26.43 8.12 5.99
C LEU A 493 25.76 7.62 4.70
N ASP A 494 24.92 8.42 4.05
CA ASP A 494 24.19 8.01 2.85
C ASP A 494 25.10 7.45 1.74
N PRO A 495 26.20 8.13 1.34
CA PRO A 495 27.07 7.62 0.27
C PRO A 495 27.79 6.34 0.68
N VAL A 496 28.15 6.19 1.95
CA VAL A 496 28.84 5.01 2.48
C VAL A 496 27.90 3.81 2.46
N THR A 497 26.67 3.94 2.96
CA THR A 497 25.67 2.88 2.92
C THR A 497 25.32 2.49 1.48
N GLN A 498 25.19 3.47 0.57
CA GLN A 498 24.96 3.19 -0.84
C GLN A 498 26.12 2.44 -1.50
N LEU A 499 27.37 2.79 -1.16
CA LEU A 499 28.55 2.08 -1.66
C LEU A 499 28.55 0.64 -1.15
N LEU A 500 28.31 0.43 0.15
CA LEU A 500 28.28 -0.90 0.77
C LEU A 500 27.17 -1.79 0.19
N ARG A 501 26.02 -1.24 -0.19
CA ARG A 501 24.93 -1.99 -0.85
C ARG A 501 25.25 -2.41 -2.29
N ARG A 502 26.22 -1.75 -2.94
CA ARG A 502 26.64 -2.06 -4.32
C ARG A 502 27.75 -3.10 -4.39
N LEU A 503 28.48 -3.29 -3.30
CA LEU A 503 29.47 -4.36 -3.12
C LEU A 503 28.75 -5.65 -2.72
#